data_AF-A0A2N2N1P6-F1
#
_entry.id   AF-A0A2N2N1P6-F1
#
_cell.length_a   1.000
_cell.length_b   1.000
_cell.length_c   1.000
_cell.angle_alpha   90.00
_cell.angle_beta   90.00
_cell.angle_gamma   90.00
#
_symmetry.space_group_name_H-M   'P 1'
#
loop_
_entity.id
_entity.type
_entity.pdbx_description
1 polymer ?
#
loop_
_entity_poly.entity_id
_entity_poly.type
_entity_poly.pdbx_seq_one_letter_code
_entity_poly.pdbx_strand_id
1 'polypeptide(L)'
;METLPLHFYDDPIEVIFKTPPTYEKSPDCPQGFTWREKSYLITEVLEEWVDFERRGKSARNMKPTHAATARIRGSWGVGRYYFRVKTDSNHYFELYYDRAPEDCDDRKGKWFLKGERKLAVSKEQ
;
A
#
# COMPACT_ATOMS: atom_id res chain seq x y z
N MET A 1 11.07 3.69 12.67
CA MET A 1 10.23 3.98 13.85
C MET A 1 9.26 2.81 14.04
N GLU A 2 9.22 2.19 15.22
CA GLU A 2 8.32 1.06 15.47
C GLU A 2 6.89 1.53 15.75
N THR A 3 5.93 0.91 15.07
CA THR A 3 4.50 1.21 15.26
C THR A 3 3.74 -0.10 15.41
N LEU A 4 2.72 -0.09 16.25
CA LEU A 4 1.85 -1.23 16.49
C LEU A 4 0.52 -1.05 15.75
N PRO A 5 -0.05 -2.10 15.13
CA PRO A 5 -1.39 -2.03 14.57
C PRO A 5 -2.40 -1.61 15.65
N LEU A 6 -3.28 -0.67 15.32
CA LEU A 6 -4.34 -0.20 16.21
C LEU A 6 -5.71 -0.66 15.70
N HIS A 7 -6.03 -0.32 14.44
CA HIS A 7 -7.28 -0.72 13.78
C HIS A 7 -7.00 -1.20 12.36
N PHE A 8 -7.78 -2.17 11.90
CA PHE A 8 -7.75 -2.67 10.53
C PHE A 8 -9.05 -2.26 9.83
N TYR A 9 -8.94 -1.72 8.61
CA TYR A 9 -10.08 -1.19 7.85
C TYR A 9 -10.22 -1.88 6.49
N ASP A 10 -9.14 -1.94 5.70
CA ASP A 10 -9.17 -2.39 4.31
C ASP A 10 -10.10 -1.55 3.41
N ASP A 11 -10.29 -0.28 3.77
CA ASP A 11 -11.21 0.64 3.11
C ASP A 11 -10.54 1.27 1.87
N PRO A 12 -11.26 1.47 0.76
CA PRO A 12 -10.74 2.23 -0.37
C PRO A 12 -10.49 3.69 0.01
N ILE A 13 -9.44 4.28 -0.56
CA ILE A 13 -9.08 5.69 -0.34
C ILE A 13 -8.77 6.39 -1.65
N GLU A 14 -8.98 7.71 -1.66
CA GLU A 14 -8.56 8.58 -2.76
C GLU A 14 -7.23 9.22 -2.41
N VAL A 15 -6.20 9.00 -3.20
CA VAL A 15 -4.86 9.57 -2.95
C VAL A 15 -4.65 10.88 -3.70
N ILE A 16 -3.86 11.76 -3.10
CA ILE A 16 -3.53 13.08 -3.62
C ILE A 16 -2.06 13.06 -4.06
N PHE A 17 -1.84 13.28 -5.36
CA PHE A 17 -0.51 13.45 -5.93
C PHE A 17 -0.30 14.92 -6.33
N LYS A 18 0.72 15.59 -5.76
CA LYS A 18 1.11 16.96 -6.16
C LYS A 18 1.73 16.99 -7.56
N THR A 19 2.47 15.94 -7.89
CA THR A 19 3.01 15.69 -9.23
C THR A 19 2.49 14.33 -9.66
N PRO A 20 1.89 14.18 -10.85
CA PRO A 20 1.44 12.87 -11.32
C PRO A 20 2.61 11.89 -11.31
N PRO A 21 2.43 10.67 -10.78
CA PRO A 21 3.52 9.70 -10.69
C PRO A 21 4.02 9.33 -12.10
N THR A 22 5.34 9.28 -12.26
CA THR A 22 5.99 8.95 -13.53
C THR A 22 5.62 7.55 -14.04
N TYR A 23 5.24 6.63 -13.14
CA TYR A 23 4.84 5.27 -13.47
C TYR A 23 3.53 4.85 -12.75
N GLU A 24 2.44 4.69 -13.51
CA GLU A 24 1.10 4.30 -12.99
C GLU A 24 1.06 2.95 -12.26
N LYS A 25 2.03 2.05 -12.51
CA LYS A 25 2.04 0.67 -11.97
C LYS A 25 3.09 0.42 -10.86
N SER A 26 3.85 1.46 -10.52
CA SER A 26 4.80 1.49 -9.40
C SER A 26 4.75 2.89 -8.80
N PRO A 27 3.62 3.28 -8.17
CA PRO A 27 3.47 4.64 -7.69
C PRO A 27 4.38 4.90 -6.49
N ASP A 28 4.91 6.12 -6.41
CA ASP A 28 5.57 6.62 -5.21
C ASP A 28 4.53 6.83 -4.08
N CYS A 29 5.02 7.04 -2.86
CA CYS A 29 4.13 7.42 -1.76
C CYS A 29 3.35 8.70 -2.11
N PRO A 30 2.01 8.72 -1.95
CA PRO A 30 1.23 9.92 -2.20
C PRO A 30 1.55 11.03 -1.19
N GLN A 31 1.19 12.27 -1.52
CA GLN A 31 1.36 13.42 -0.62
C GLN A 31 0.22 13.54 0.39
N GLY A 32 -0.90 12.86 0.17
CA GLY A 32 -2.01 12.79 1.08
C GLY A 32 -3.07 11.82 0.57
N PHE A 33 -4.11 11.62 1.36
CA PHE A 33 -5.25 10.80 0.98
C PHE A 33 -6.53 11.27 1.67
N THR A 34 -7.67 10.98 1.06
CA THR A 34 -8.99 11.21 1.62
C THR A 34 -9.60 9.87 2.01
N TRP A 35 -10.03 9.77 3.27
CA TRP A 35 -10.72 8.62 3.83
C TRP A 35 -11.90 9.10 4.68
N ARG A 36 -13.10 8.56 4.42
CA ARG A 36 -14.36 8.94 5.11
C ARG A 36 -14.58 10.47 5.17
N GLU A 37 -14.46 11.11 4.01
CA GLU A 37 -14.63 12.57 3.83
C GLU A 37 -13.60 13.43 4.60
N LYS A 38 -12.57 12.81 5.18
CA LYS A 38 -11.46 13.51 5.84
C LYS A 38 -10.20 13.37 5.00
N SER A 39 -9.54 14.49 4.76
CA SER A 39 -8.24 14.52 4.07
C SER A 39 -7.11 14.52 5.09
N TYR A 40 -6.11 13.69 4.84
CA TYR A 40 -4.90 13.55 5.63
C TYR A 40 -3.69 13.87 4.75
N LEU A 41 -2.82 14.77 5.21
CA LEU A 41 -1.58 15.07 4.50
C LEU A 41 -0.46 14.22 5.07
N ILE A 42 0.29 13.55 4.19
CA ILE A 42 1.43 12.73 4.60
C ILE A 42 2.63 13.66 4.81
N THR A 43 3.12 13.69 6.05
CA THR A 43 4.29 14.49 6.42
C THR A 43 5.58 13.69 6.35
N GLU A 44 5.50 12.38 6.57
CA GLU A 44 6.67 11.51 6.64
C GLU A 44 6.31 10.08 6.23
N VAL A 45 7.19 9.45 5.45
CA VAL A 45 7.11 8.02 5.12
C VAL A 45 8.04 7.28 6.07
N LEU A 46 7.47 6.41 6.92
CA LEU A 46 8.23 5.65 7.91
C LEU A 46 8.84 4.37 7.34
N GLU A 47 8.12 3.74 6.42
CA GLU A 47 8.52 2.47 5.81
C GLU A 47 7.77 2.30 4.49
N GLU A 48 8.46 1.79 3.47
CA GLU A 48 7.88 1.38 2.20
C GLU A 48 8.37 -0.02 1.87
N TRP A 49 7.46 -0.87 1.38
CA TRP A 49 7.83 -2.21 0.96
C TRP A 49 6.85 -2.73 -0.08
N VAL A 50 7.30 -3.74 -0.83
CA VAL A 50 6.50 -4.34 -1.89
C VAL A 50 6.30 -5.82 -1.58
N ASP A 51 5.06 -6.27 -1.71
CA ASP A 51 4.70 -7.68 -1.60
C ASP A 51 4.27 -8.18 -2.99
N PHE A 52 5.10 -9.03 -3.59
CA PHE A 52 4.80 -9.67 -4.87
C PHE A 52 4.08 -11.00 -4.71
N GLU A 53 3.57 -11.33 -3.52
CA GLU A 53 2.75 -12.52 -3.33
C GLU A 53 1.51 -12.49 -4.22
N ARG A 54 1.39 -13.53 -5.03
CA ARG A 54 0.19 -13.76 -5.85
C ARG A 54 -0.90 -14.35 -4.96
N ARG A 55 -2.09 -13.76 -4.96
CA ARG A 55 -3.26 -14.21 -4.20
C ARG A 55 -4.44 -14.53 -5.13
N GLY A 56 -5.44 -15.25 -4.62
CA GLY A 56 -6.68 -15.57 -5.35
C GLY A 56 -6.47 -16.45 -6.60
N LYS A 57 -7.20 -16.16 -7.67
CA LYS A 57 -7.15 -16.92 -8.94
C LYS A 57 -5.74 -16.95 -9.55
N SER A 58 -4.95 -15.90 -9.33
CA SER A 58 -3.59 -15.73 -9.83
C SER A 58 -2.54 -16.58 -9.11
N ALA A 59 -2.86 -17.15 -7.95
CA ALA A 59 -1.96 -18.05 -7.22
C ALA A 59 -1.82 -19.43 -7.88
N ARG A 60 -2.83 -19.85 -8.65
CA ARG A 60 -2.90 -21.19 -9.27
C ARG A 60 -2.43 -21.24 -10.72
N ASN A 61 -2.19 -20.09 -11.33
CA ASN A 61 -1.92 -19.96 -12.76
C ASN A 61 -0.43 -19.69 -13.06
N MET A 62 0.49 -20.46 -12.44
CA MET A 62 1.93 -20.33 -12.70
C MET A 62 2.69 -21.60 -12.29
N LYS A 63 3.67 -22.02 -13.10
CA LYS A 63 4.58 -23.13 -12.73
C LYS A 63 5.50 -22.73 -11.56
N PRO A 64 5.84 -23.65 -10.63
CA PRO A 64 6.61 -23.35 -9.41
C PRO A 64 7.96 -22.67 -9.66
N THR A 65 8.65 -23.05 -10.74
CA THR A 65 9.95 -22.48 -11.14
C THR A 65 9.87 -20.99 -11.48
N HIS A 66 8.78 -20.53 -12.09
CA HIS A 66 8.57 -19.11 -12.37
C HIS A 66 8.00 -18.35 -11.18
N ALA A 67 7.29 -19.03 -10.27
CA ALA A 67 6.72 -18.41 -9.07
C ALA A 67 7.80 -17.90 -8.10
N ALA A 68 8.90 -18.63 -7.94
CA ALA A 68 10.02 -18.20 -7.10
C ALA A 68 10.66 -16.90 -7.61
N THR A 69 10.91 -16.80 -8.92
CA THR A 69 11.44 -15.58 -9.54
C THR A 69 10.44 -14.41 -9.49
N ALA A 70 9.15 -14.69 -9.68
CA ALA A 70 8.08 -13.69 -9.61
C ALA A 70 7.87 -13.11 -8.20
N ARG A 71 8.10 -13.90 -7.14
CA ARG A 71 8.09 -13.40 -5.75
C ARG A 71 9.21 -12.39 -5.48
N ILE A 72 10.36 -12.56 -6.15
CA ILE A 72 11.54 -11.71 -5.94
C ILE A 72 11.49 -10.47 -6.84
N ARG A 73 11.14 -10.64 -8.12
CA ARG A 73 11.20 -9.57 -9.13
C ARG A 73 9.86 -8.91 -9.44
N GLY A 74 8.77 -9.42 -8.86
CA GLY A 74 7.42 -9.06 -9.27
C GLY A 74 6.99 -9.72 -10.57
N SER A 75 5.70 -9.67 -10.86
CA SER A 75 5.10 -10.15 -12.11
C SER A 75 4.16 -9.08 -12.67
N TRP A 76 3.96 -9.10 -13.99
CA TRP A 76 3.14 -8.09 -14.64
C TRP A 76 1.70 -8.14 -14.12
N GLY A 77 1.27 -7.06 -13.46
CA GLY A 77 -0.09 -6.91 -12.95
C GLY A 77 -0.37 -7.69 -11.66
N VAL A 78 0.63 -7.97 -10.82
CA VAL A 78 0.42 -8.62 -9.52
C VAL A 78 1.37 -8.05 -8.48
N GLY A 79 0.86 -7.77 -7.28
CA GLY A 79 1.62 -7.29 -6.14
C GLY A 79 0.97 -6.10 -5.45
N ARG A 80 1.38 -5.84 -4.21
CA ARG A 80 0.92 -4.69 -3.42
C ARG A 80 2.11 -3.85 -2.99
N TYR A 81 1.98 -2.54 -3.13
CA TYR A 81 2.94 -1.59 -2.61
C TYR A 81 2.39 -1.08 -1.31
N TYR A 82 3.13 -1.25 -0.22
CA TYR A 82 2.73 -0.82 1.11
C TYR A 82 3.54 0.40 1.52
N PHE A 83 2.86 1.32 2.19
CA PHE A 83 3.45 2.52 2.73
C PHE A 83 2.97 2.69 4.17
N ARG A 84 3.91 2.79 5.09
CA ARG A 84 3.63 3.25 6.44
C ARG A 84 3.96 4.73 6.52
N VAL A 85 2.97 5.53 6.86
CA VAL A 85 3.05 6.98 6.80
C VAL A 85 2.64 7.63 8.11
N LYS A 86 3.21 8.79 8.39
CA LYS A 86 2.78 9.72 9.40
C LYS A 86 2.06 10.89 8.74
N THR A 87 0.97 11.31 9.34
CA THR A 87 0.13 12.41 8.86
C THR A 87 0.35 13.69 9.66
N ASP A 88 -0.12 14.81 9.11
CA ASP A 88 -0.12 16.14 9.73
C ASP A 88 -0.90 16.18 11.05
N SER A 89 -1.94 15.34 11.19
CA SER A 89 -2.65 15.14 12.46
C SER A 89 -1.91 14.27 13.47
N ASN A 90 -0.63 13.97 13.23
CA ASN A 90 0.21 13.08 14.06
C ASN A 90 -0.36 11.65 14.20
N HIS A 91 -1.15 11.20 13.22
CA HIS A 91 -1.64 9.83 13.14
C HIS A 91 -0.74 8.99 12.23
N TYR A 92 -0.65 7.69 12.53
CA TYR A 92 0.12 6.74 11.74
C TYR A 92 -0.83 5.81 11.00
N PHE A 93 -0.62 5.67 9.70
CA PHE A 93 -1.45 4.84 8.84
C PHE A 93 -0.60 3.88 8.02
N GLU A 94 -1.21 2.77 7.64
CA GLU A 94 -0.66 1.84 6.66
C GLU A 94 -1.55 1.83 5.42
N LEU A 95 -0.98 2.28 4.32
CA LEU A 95 -1.63 2.34 3.01
C LEU A 95 -1.11 1.19 2.16
N TYR A 96 -1.92 0.76 1.20
CA TYR A 96 -1.40 -0.07 0.12
C TYR A 96 -2.07 0.20 -1.22
N TYR A 97 -1.28 0.02 -2.28
CA TYR A 97 -1.73 0.04 -3.67
C TYR A 97 -1.75 -1.38 -4.20
N ASP A 98 -2.93 -1.88 -4.55
CA ASP A 98 -3.09 -3.17 -5.23
C ASP A 98 -3.12 -2.96 -6.74
N ARG A 99 -2.11 -3.49 -7.44
CA ARG A 99 -2.01 -3.37 -8.91
C ARG A 99 -2.63 -4.55 -9.66
N ALA A 100 -3.25 -5.50 -8.94
CA ALA A 100 -3.90 -6.63 -9.56
C ALA A 100 -5.14 -6.16 -10.34
N PRO A 101 -5.22 -6.40 -11.66
CA PRO A 101 -6.41 -6.07 -12.42
C PRO A 101 -7.55 -6.98 -11.98
N GLU A 102 -8.70 -6.40 -11.62
CA GLU A 102 -9.92 -7.17 -11.36
C GLU A 102 -10.64 -7.53 -12.67
N ASP A 103 -10.52 -6.71 -13.71
CA ASP A 103 -11.13 -6.92 -15.05
C ASP A 103 -10.20 -6.42 -16.19
N CYS A 104 -10.47 -6.83 -17.44
CA CYS A 104 -9.72 -6.43 -18.64
C CYS A 104 -9.79 -4.93 -18.92
N ASP A 105 -10.91 -4.30 -18.52
CA ASP A 105 -11.17 -2.86 -18.65
C ASP A 105 -10.64 -2.05 -17.45
N ASP A 106 -10.49 -2.67 -16.27
CA ASP A 106 -9.92 -2.03 -15.07
C ASP A 106 -8.45 -2.42 -14.90
N ARG A 107 -7.61 -1.85 -15.77
CA ARG A 107 -6.15 -2.07 -15.77
C ARG A 107 -5.40 -1.23 -14.74
N LYS A 108 -6.11 -0.39 -13.99
CA LYS A 108 -5.55 0.54 -13.00
C LYS A 108 -5.57 -0.12 -11.63
N GLY A 109 -4.53 0.09 -10.84
CA GLY A 109 -4.53 -0.37 -9.47
C GLY A 109 -5.39 0.53 -8.58
N LYS A 110 -5.73 0.04 -7.40
CA LYS A 110 -6.57 0.73 -6.42
C LYS A 110 -5.81 0.96 -5.13
N TRP A 111 -6.10 2.09 -4.48
CA TRP A 111 -5.51 2.46 -3.20
C TRP A 111 -6.46 2.11 -2.06
N PHE A 112 -5.88 1.57 -1.00
CA PHE A 112 -6.60 1.14 0.19
C PHE A 112 -5.86 1.59 1.45
N LEU A 113 -6.64 1.87 2.49
CA LEU A 113 -6.17 2.04 3.85
C LEU A 113 -6.23 0.68 4.55
N LYS A 114 -5.06 0.06 4.78
CA LYS A 114 -4.99 -1.19 5.52
C LYS A 114 -5.42 -0.98 6.98
N GLY A 115 -4.96 0.10 7.60
CA GLY A 115 -5.27 0.35 8.99
C GLY A 115 -4.56 1.53 9.63
N GLU A 116 -5.01 1.86 10.83
CA GLU A 116 -4.35 2.78 11.74
C GLU A 116 -3.30 2.06 12.57
N ARG A 117 -2.24 2.80 12.90
CA ARG A 117 -1.16 2.34 13.77
C ARG A 117 -0.96 3.36 14.89
N LYS A 118 -0.44 2.88 16.02
CA LYS A 118 0.03 3.72 17.11
C LYS A 118 1.55 3.62 17.23
N LEU A 119 2.18 4.67 17.71
CA LEU A 119 3.60 4.61 18.05
C LEU A 119 3.82 3.55 19.14
N ALA A 120 4.81 2.68 18.96
CA ALA A 120 5.28 1.85 20.07
C ALA A 120 5.99 2.80 21.04
N VAL A 121 5.32 3.17 22.14
CA VAL A 121 5.98 3.90 23.22
C VAL A 121 7.01 2.93 23.79
N SER A 122 8.29 3.17 23.49
CA SER A 122 9.39 2.55 24.22
C SER A 122 9.16 2.88 25.68
N LYS A 123 8.83 1.87 26.49
CA LYS A 123 8.89 1.98 27.94
C LYS A 123 10.35 2.24 28.27
N GLU A 124 10.73 3.49 28.42
CA GLU A 124 11.91 3.84 29.20
C GLU A 124 11.68 3.27 30.60
N GLN A 125 12.57 2.34 30.99
CA GLN A 125 12.73 1.85 32.35
C GLN A 125 13.47 2.88 33.19
#